data_AF-A0A1Y1LD98-F1
#
_entry.id   AF-A0A1Y1LD98-F1
#
_cell.length_a   1.000
_cell.length_b   1.000
_cell.length_c   1.000
_cell.angle_alpha   90.00
_cell.angle_beta   90.00
_cell.angle_gamma   90.00
#
_symmetry.space_group_name_H-M   'P 1'
#
loop_
_entity.id
_entity.type
_entity.pdbx_description
1 polymer ?
#
loop_
_entity_poly.entity_id
_entity_poly.type
_entity_poly.pdbx_seq_one_letter_code
_entity_poly.pdbx_strand_id
1 'polypeptide(L)'
;IRFLEGKLRLGLAERTVLVSLAQAIVCHEAEQKGKVPSTTDMENGESILKTVYSELPSYDAIIPAVLSHGIMNLRECCKLRPGVPLKPMLAKPTKAITEVLDRFEGQKFTCEYKYDGERAQIHYVAKDSDQELSQETSG
;
A
#
# COMPACT_ATOMS: atom_id res chain seq x y z
N ILE A 1 5.66 -23.28 17.18
CA ILE A 1 4.43 -23.96 16.73
C ILE A 1 3.55 -23.02 15.90
N ARG A 2 2.83 -22.03 16.48
CA ARG A 2 1.88 -21.16 15.71
C ARG A 2 2.47 -20.35 14.54
N PHE A 3 3.69 -19.82 14.68
CA PHE A 3 4.37 -19.07 13.62
C PHE A 3 4.70 -19.97 12.42
N LEU A 4 5.27 -21.16 12.68
CA LEU A 4 5.59 -22.15 11.65
C LEU A 4 4.33 -22.74 10.98
N GLU A 5 3.21 -22.81 11.69
CA GLU A 5 1.92 -23.22 11.14
C GLU A 5 1.24 -22.14 10.27
N GLY A 6 1.81 -20.92 10.19
CA GLY A 6 1.19 -19.79 9.50
C GLY A 6 -0.10 -19.28 10.15
N LYS A 7 -0.42 -19.72 11.37
CA LYS A 7 -1.67 -19.43 12.07
C LYS A 7 -1.40 -18.70 13.38
N LEU A 8 -0.97 -17.44 13.25
CA LEU A 8 -0.58 -16.62 14.40
C LEU A 8 -1.78 -16.27 15.32
N ARG A 9 -2.99 -16.14 14.75
CA ARG A 9 -4.27 -15.87 15.46
C ARG A 9 -4.23 -14.65 16.39
N LEU A 10 -3.55 -13.58 15.99
CA LEU A 10 -3.46 -12.34 16.79
C LEU A 10 -4.73 -11.48 16.73
N GLY A 11 -5.64 -11.73 15.79
CA GLY A 11 -6.76 -10.82 15.50
C GLY A 11 -6.33 -9.51 14.84
N LEU A 12 -5.04 -9.35 14.54
CA LEU A 12 -4.44 -8.22 13.85
C LEU A 12 -4.01 -8.65 12.45
N ALA A 13 -4.26 -7.79 11.46
CA ALA A 13 -3.92 -8.04 10.06
C ALA A 13 -2.93 -6.97 9.55
N GLU A 14 -2.42 -7.18 8.33
CA GLU A 14 -1.50 -6.27 7.63
C GLU A 14 -1.94 -4.80 7.67
N ARG A 15 -3.24 -4.54 7.48
CA ARG A 15 -3.80 -3.18 7.54
C ARG A 15 -3.64 -2.54 8.92
N THR A 16 -3.76 -3.32 9.99
CA THR A 16 -3.57 -2.82 11.36
C THR A 16 -2.09 -2.53 11.62
N VAL A 17 -1.20 -3.37 11.10
CA VAL A 17 0.26 -3.15 11.19
C VAL A 17 0.64 -1.84 10.49
N LEU A 18 0.17 -1.61 9.27
CA LEU A 18 0.43 -0.36 8.53
C LEU A 18 -0.05 0.89 9.28
N VAL A 19 -1.25 0.84 9.87
CA VAL A 19 -1.80 1.96 10.65
C VAL A 19 -0.92 2.22 11.88
N SER A 20 -0.61 1.18 12.66
CA SER A 20 0.22 1.32 13.86
C SER A 20 1.63 1.80 13.54
N LEU A 21 2.21 1.37 12.41
CA LEU A 21 3.54 1.78 11.97
C LEU A 21 3.54 3.27 11.59
N ALA A 22 2.56 3.73 10.82
CA ALA A 22 2.43 5.14 10.46
C ALA A 22 2.30 6.04 11.71
N GLN A 23 1.44 5.65 12.65
CA GLN A 23 1.27 6.37 13.91
C GLN A 23 2.55 6.39 14.74
N ALA A 24 3.26 5.26 14.85
CA ALA A 24 4.52 5.18 15.58
C ALA A 24 5.59 6.13 15.00
N ILE A 25 5.70 6.20 13.66
CA ILE A 25 6.63 7.12 12.98
C ILE A 25 6.26 8.57 13.25
N VAL A 26 4.99 8.94 13.11
CA VAL A 26 4.51 10.32 13.36
C VAL A 26 4.76 10.73 14.81
N CYS A 27 4.46 9.85 15.77
CA CYS A 27 4.72 10.10 17.19
C CYS A 27 6.22 10.29 17.46
N HIS A 28 7.06 9.44 16.89
CA HIS A 28 8.51 9.52 17.06
C HIS A 28 9.09 10.83 16.48
N GLU A 29 8.68 11.22 15.27
CA GLU A 29 9.10 12.49 14.65
C GLU A 29 8.60 13.72 15.42
N ALA A 30 7.39 13.65 15.99
CA ALA A 30 6.82 14.73 16.79
C ALA A 30 7.54 14.88 18.13
N GLU A 31 7.86 13.76 18.79
CA GLU A 31 8.62 13.73 20.04
C GLU A 31 10.04 14.31 19.86
N GLN A 32 10.73 13.97 18.76
CA GLN A 32 12.03 14.57 18.42
C GLN A 32 11.95 16.10 18.25
N LYS A 33 10.80 16.61 17.79
CA LYS A 33 10.54 18.05 17.62
C LYS A 33 9.94 18.71 18.87
N GLY A 34 9.78 17.96 19.98
CA GLY A 34 9.17 18.43 21.22
C GLY A 34 7.68 18.78 21.09
N LYS A 35 6.98 18.22 20.10
CA LYS A 35 5.56 18.48 19.82
C LYS A 35 4.72 17.23 20.12
N VAL A 36 3.46 17.47 20.50
CA VAL A 36 2.47 16.40 20.57
C VAL A 36 1.80 16.29 19.20
N PRO A 37 1.75 15.08 18.59
CA PRO A 37 1.11 14.90 17.29
C PRO A 37 -0.40 15.13 17.38
N SER A 38 -0.95 15.87 16.41
CA SER A 38 -2.40 16.06 16.26
C SER A 38 -3.05 14.81 15.65
N THR A 39 -4.34 14.60 15.89
CA THR A 39 -5.14 13.58 15.20
C THR A 39 -5.05 13.71 13.68
N THR A 40 -5.04 14.94 13.17
CA THR A 40 -4.89 15.22 11.73
C THR A 40 -3.54 14.76 11.18
N ASP A 41 -2.48 14.87 11.97
CA ASP A 41 -1.13 14.48 11.54
C ASP A 41 -1.01 12.96 11.48
N MET A 42 -1.66 12.25 12.41
CA MET A 42 -1.76 10.79 12.40
C MET A 42 -2.53 10.29 11.18
N GLU A 43 -3.70 10.87 10.89
CA GLU A 43 -4.51 10.51 9.72
C GLU A 43 -3.76 10.74 8.40
N ASN A 44 -3.03 11.86 8.30
CA ASN A 44 -2.20 12.18 7.13
C ASN A 44 -1.05 11.17 6.97
N GLY A 45 -0.33 10.88 8.05
CA GLY A 45 0.75 9.89 8.04
C GLY A 45 0.26 8.49 7.63
N GLU A 46 -0.88 8.07 8.17
CA GLU A 46 -1.53 6.82 7.78
C GLU A 46 -1.91 6.78 6.31
N SER A 47 -2.50 7.86 5.79
CA SER A 47 -2.90 7.96 4.38
C SER A 47 -1.69 7.87 3.46
N ILE A 48 -0.59 8.56 3.80
CA ILE A 48 0.66 8.51 3.05
C ILE A 48 1.24 7.10 3.03
N LEU A 49 1.39 6.47 4.19
CA LEU A 49 2.00 5.14 4.26
C LEU A 49 1.15 4.08 3.57
N LYS A 50 -0.19 4.14 3.69
CA LYS A 50 -1.11 3.24 2.96
C LYS A 50 -0.97 3.41 1.44
N THR A 51 -0.79 4.63 0.96
CA THR A 51 -0.62 4.92 -0.47
C THR A 51 0.70 4.36 -0.97
N VAL A 52 1.81 4.71 -0.30
CA VAL A 52 3.16 4.24 -0.66
C VAL A 52 3.25 2.71 -0.61
N TYR A 53 2.67 2.09 0.41
CA TYR A 53 2.66 0.63 0.50
C TYR A 53 1.80 -0.03 -0.59
N SER A 54 0.75 0.64 -1.09
CA SER A 54 -0.04 0.12 -2.19
C SER A 54 0.72 0.16 -3.52
N GLU A 55 1.57 1.18 -3.71
CA GLU A 55 2.41 1.35 -4.89
C GLU A 55 3.69 0.50 -4.85
N LEU A 56 4.29 0.37 -3.67
CA LEU A 56 5.55 -0.35 -3.45
C LEU A 56 5.43 -1.18 -2.15
N PRO A 57 4.81 -2.36 -2.17
CA PRO A 57 4.59 -3.18 -0.98
C PRO A 57 5.86 -3.92 -0.52
N SER A 58 6.93 -3.17 -0.25
CA SER A 58 8.20 -3.67 0.26
C SER A 58 8.63 -2.86 1.49
N TYR A 59 8.66 -3.52 2.65
CA TYR A 59 9.16 -2.88 3.87
C TYR A 59 10.66 -2.59 3.79
N ASP A 60 11.43 -3.41 3.08
CA ASP A 60 12.87 -3.21 2.89
C ASP A 60 13.20 -1.92 2.13
N ALA A 61 12.32 -1.50 1.22
CA ALA A 61 12.45 -0.21 0.56
C ALA A 61 11.87 0.94 1.39
N ILE A 62 10.72 0.72 2.04
CA ILE A 62 9.98 1.76 2.77
C ILE A 62 10.69 2.19 4.05
N ILE A 63 11.13 1.24 4.89
CA ILE A 63 11.66 1.55 6.23
C ILE A 63 12.93 2.42 6.16
N PRO A 64 13.94 2.12 5.31
CA PRO A 64 15.12 2.99 5.18
C PRO A 64 14.77 4.38 4.65
N ALA A 65 13.81 4.48 3.74
CA ALA A 65 13.36 5.74 3.18
C ALA A 65 12.68 6.62 4.25
N VAL A 66 11.81 6.03 5.08
CA VAL A 66 11.18 6.71 6.23
C VAL A 66 12.26 7.23 7.18
N LEU A 67 13.22 6.40 7.56
CA LEU A 67 14.24 6.78 8.56
C LEU A 67 15.15 7.91 8.06
N SER A 68 15.35 8.02 6.75
CA SER A 68 16.24 9.02 6.15
C SER A 68 15.54 10.34 5.79
N HIS A 69 14.28 10.28 5.30
CA HIS A 69 13.59 11.45 4.73
C HIS A 69 12.31 11.84 5.50
N GLY A 70 11.88 11.03 6.45
CA GLY A 70 10.64 11.18 7.20
C GLY A 70 9.39 10.74 6.44
N ILE A 71 8.25 10.66 7.14
CA ILE A 71 6.99 10.16 6.57
C ILE A 71 6.38 11.08 5.50
N MET A 72 6.57 12.39 5.60
CA MET A 72 5.94 13.37 4.69
C MET A 72 6.54 13.34 3.29
N ASN A 73 7.83 13.02 3.17
CA ASN A 73 8.56 12.98 1.89
C ASN A 73 8.53 11.60 1.23
N LEU A 74 7.85 10.62 1.84
CA LEU A 74 7.92 9.23 1.43
C LEU A 74 7.41 8.98 0.01
N ARG A 75 6.42 9.76 -0.44
CA ARG A 75 5.87 9.67 -1.81
C ARG A 75 6.88 10.07 -2.89
N GLU A 76 7.85 10.91 -2.56
CA GLU A 76 8.87 11.34 -3.52
C GLU A 76 9.99 10.29 -3.64
N CYS A 77 10.33 9.64 -2.53
CA CYS A 77 11.39 8.63 -2.46
C CYS A 77 10.92 7.24 -2.96
N CYS A 78 9.73 6.82 -2.54
CA CYS A 78 9.18 5.50 -2.81
C CYS A 78 8.08 5.58 -3.87
N LYS A 79 8.51 5.60 -5.14
CA LYS A 79 7.61 5.58 -6.30
C LYS A 79 7.36 4.15 -6.78
N LEU A 80 6.29 3.97 -7.54
CA LEU A 80 6.03 2.75 -8.31
C LEU A 80 7.24 2.40 -9.18
N ARG A 81 7.68 1.13 -9.12
CA ARG A 81 8.82 0.61 -9.88
C ARG A 81 8.42 -0.67 -10.61
N PRO A 82 8.64 -0.75 -11.93
CA PRO A 82 8.54 -2.01 -12.66
C PRO A 82 9.39 -3.09 -11.98
N GLY A 83 8.88 -4.32 -11.91
CA GLY A 83 9.51 -5.43 -11.21
C GLY A 83 9.05 -5.66 -9.77
N VAL A 84 8.52 -4.64 -9.08
CA VAL A 84 7.91 -4.83 -7.74
C VAL A 84 6.38 -4.86 -7.88
N PRO A 85 5.70 -5.96 -7.51
CA PRO A 85 4.25 -6.09 -7.69
C PRO A 85 3.49 -5.09 -6.81
N LEU A 86 2.56 -4.32 -7.38
CA LEU A 86 1.74 -3.36 -6.63
C LEU A 86 0.43 -4.00 -6.17
N LYS A 87 -0.18 -3.50 -5.09
CA LYS A 87 -1.43 -4.07 -4.56
C LYS A 87 -2.56 -3.93 -5.60
N PRO A 88 -3.18 -5.04 -6.04
CA PRO A 88 -4.23 -4.99 -7.04
C PRO A 88 -5.50 -4.27 -6.54
N MET A 89 -6.11 -3.45 -7.40
CA MET A 89 -7.44 -2.89 -7.13
C MET A 89 -8.49 -4.03 -7.05
N LEU A 90 -9.28 -4.06 -5.99
CA LEU A 90 -10.34 -5.05 -5.75
C LEU A 90 -11.72 -4.47 -6.08
N ALA A 91 -12.63 -5.33 -6.53
CA ALA A 91 -14.01 -4.95 -6.80
C ALA A 91 -14.89 -5.13 -5.54
N LYS A 92 -15.85 -4.23 -5.37
CA LYS A 92 -16.92 -4.40 -4.38
C LYS A 92 -18.08 -5.15 -5.03
N PRO A 93 -18.58 -6.25 -4.43
CA PRO A 93 -19.74 -6.94 -4.96
C PRO A 93 -20.97 -6.03 -4.88
N THR A 94 -21.73 -5.95 -5.97
CA THR A 94 -22.93 -5.13 -6.09
C THR A 94 -24.05 -6.00 -6.66
N LYS A 95 -25.22 -5.97 -6.01
CA LYS A 95 -26.33 -6.89 -6.32
C LYS A 95 -27.35 -6.31 -7.30
N ALA A 96 -27.36 -4.99 -7.47
CA ALA A 96 -28.31 -4.29 -8.30
C ALA A 96 -27.62 -3.18 -9.11
N ILE A 97 -28.13 -2.94 -10.31
CA ILE A 97 -27.62 -1.89 -11.20
C ILE A 97 -27.82 -0.51 -10.56
N THR A 98 -28.93 -0.31 -9.84
CA THR A 98 -29.21 0.94 -9.12
C THR A 98 -28.12 1.29 -8.10
N GLU A 99 -27.57 0.31 -7.38
CA GLU A 99 -26.46 0.55 -6.44
C GLU A 99 -25.19 1.05 -7.15
N VAL A 100 -24.98 0.65 -8.41
CA VAL A 100 -23.87 1.16 -9.24
C VAL A 100 -24.17 2.61 -9.64
N LEU A 101 -25.38 2.89 -10.13
CA LEU A 101 -25.80 4.23 -10.57
C LEU A 101 -25.76 5.24 -9.42
N ASP A 102 -26.23 4.86 -8.23
CA ASP A 102 -26.22 5.70 -7.04
C ASP A 102 -24.77 5.95 -6.56
N ARG A 103 -23.89 4.94 -6.66
CA ARG A 103 -22.48 5.07 -6.23
C ARG A 103 -21.67 5.96 -7.17
N PHE A 104 -21.94 5.91 -8.46
CA PHE A 104 -21.23 6.68 -9.49
C PHE A 104 -22.06 7.87 -10.00
N GLU A 105 -23.01 8.35 -9.20
CA GLU A 105 -23.87 9.47 -9.58
C GLU A 105 -23.03 10.71 -9.93
N GLY A 106 -23.33 11.32 -11.08
CA GLY A 106 -22.58 12.47 -11.60
C GLY A 106 -21.17 12.15 -12.12
N GLN A 107 -20.74 10.89 -12.12
CA GLN A 107 -19.45 10.45 -12.64
C GLN A 107 -19.63 9.60 -13.91
N LYS A 108 -18.76 9.82 -14.89
CA LYS A 108 -18.70 8.92 -16.05
C LYS A 108 -18.04 7.61 -15.64
N PHE A 109 -18.66 6.49 -15.93
CA PHE A 109 -18.10 5.16 -15.72
C PHE A 109 -18.18 4.32 -16.99
N THR A 110 -17.40 3.24 -17.04
CA THR A 110 -17.37 2.27 -18.14
C THR A 110 -17.81 0.89 -17.64
N CYS A 111 -18.30 0.06 -18.55
CA CYS A 111 -18.67 -1.33 -18.27
C CYS A 111 -17.77 -2.24 -19.11
N GLU A 112 -17.00 -3.08 -18.44
CA GLU A 112 -16.13 -4.07 -19.07
C GLU A 112 -16.59 -5.48 -18.69
N TYR A 113 -16.37 -6.44 -19.58
CA TYR A 113 -16.65 -7.84 -19.27
C TYR A 113 -15.73 -8.33 -18.16
N LYS A 114 -16.31 -8.93 -17.12
CA LYS A 114 -15.55 -9.65 -16.11
C LYS A 114 -15.20 -11.03 -16.66
N TYR A 115 -13.99 -11.18 -17.18
CA TYR A 115 -13.46 -12.46 -17.63
C TYR A 115 -13.31 -13.44 -16.46
N ASP A 116 -13.55 -14.71 -16.72
CA ASP A 116 -13.38 -15.81 -15.76
C ASP A 116 -12.05 -16.50 -16.01
N GLY A 117 -11.01 -16.02 -15.34
CA GLY A 117 -9.64 -16.49 -15.49
C GLY A 117 -8.75 -15.93 -14.38
N GLU A 118 -7.44 -16.05 -14.55
CA GLU A 118 -6.45 -15.57 -13.59
C GLU A 118 -6.04 -14.12 -13.84
N ARG A 119 -5.75 -13.39 -12.75
CA ARG A 119 -5.26 -12.01 -12.85
C ARG A 119 -3.74 -12.02 -13.05
N ALA A 120 -3.29 -11.50 -14.19
CA ALA A 120 -1.87 -11.27 -14.45
C ALA A 120 -1.51 -9.79 -14.32
N GLN A 121 -0.49 -9.48 -13.50
CA GLN A 121 0.15 -8.17 -13.46
C GLN A 121 1.49 -8.26 -14.21
N ILE A 122 1.53 -7.74 -15.43
CA ILE A 122 2.68 -7.88 -16.33
C ILE A 122 3.57 -6.65 -16.21
N HIS A 123 4.79 -6.83 -15.71
CA HIS A 123 5.80 -5.78 -15.62
C HIS A 123 6.86 -5.98 -16.71
N TYR A 124 7.20 -4.91 -17.42
CA TYR A 124 8.28 -4.90 -18.40
C TYR A 124 9.37 -3.96 -17.93
N VAL A 125 10.60 -4.49 -17.83
CA VAL A 125 11.80 -3.74 -17.46
C VAL A 125 12.73 -3.77 -18.67
N ALA A 126 13.15 -2.59 -19.14
CA ALA A 126 14.04 -2.48 -20.28
C ALA A 126 15.41 -3.06 -19.96
N LYS A 127 16.08 -3.71 -20.92
CA LYS A 127 17.39 -4.33 -20.71
C LYS A 127 18.48 -3.34 -20.29
N ASP A 128 18.34 -2.08 -20.72
CA ASP A 128 19.29 -1.01 -20.42
C ASP A 128 18.96 -0.26 -19.12
N SER A 129 17.98 -0.72 -18.33
CA SER A 129 17.67 -0.07 -17.06
C SER A 129 18.60 -0.54 -15.96
N ASP A 130 19.14 0.39 -15.18
CA ASP A 130 19.99 0.15 -13.99
C ASP A 130 19.23 -0.47 -12.79
N GLN A 131 18.06 -1.06 -13.01
CA GLN A 131 17.25 -1.64 -11.94
C GLN A 131 17.64 -3.11 -11.72
N GLU A 132 18.36 -3.38 -10.63
CA GLU A 132 18.54 -4.74 -10.12
C GLU A 132 17.17 -5.27 -9.67
N LEU A 133 16.60 -6.21 -10.42
CA LEU A 133 15.40 -6.92 -9.99
C LEU A 133 15.78 -7.87 -8.85
N SER A 134 15.17 -7.67 -7.68
CA SER A 134 15.14 -8.71 -6.66
C SER A 134 14.40 -9.93 -7.24
N GLN A 135 15.08 -11.07 -7.29
CA GLN A 135 14.48 -12.36 -7.67
C GLN A 135 13.57 -12.87 -6.54
N GLU A 136 12.58 -12.10 -6.13
CA GLU A 136 11.65 -12.50 -5.07
C GLU A 136 10.22 -12.51 -5.60
N THR A 137 9.90 -13.60 -6.29
CA THR A 137 8.57 -14.24 -6.32
C THR A 137 8.68 -15.55 -7.09
N SER A 138 9.52 -16.47 -6.59
CA SER A 138 9.41 -17.90 -6.91
C SER A 138 8.86 -18.59 -5.68
N GLY A 139 7.54 -18.67 -5.61
CA GLY A 139 6.78 -19.35 -4.56
C GLY A 139 5.44 -19.78 -5.12
#